data_AF-X1NQ51-F1
#
_entry.id   AF-X1NQ51-F1
#
_cell.length_a   1.000
_cell.length_b   1.000
_cell.length_c   1.000
_cell.angle_alpha   90.00
_cell.angle_beta   90.00
_cell.angle_gamma   90.00
#
_symmetry.space_group_name_H-M   'P 1'
#
loop_
_entity.id
_entity.type
_entity.pdbx_description
1 polymer ?
#
loop_
_entity_poly.entity_id
_entity_poly.type
_entity_poly.pdbx_seq_one_letter_code
_entity_poly.pdbx_strand_id
1 'polypeptide(L)'
;WLIEARGFEEISIGDYILSGGETAAIVVLDAIVRLLPGVMGNAQSGETESFETGLLEHPQYTKPQEWEGRRIPDVLLSGNHGAIEKWRRAEAEKLTQERRPDLWDRYPQARKPRK
;
A
#
# COMPACT_ATOMS: atom_id res chain seq x y z
N TRP A 1 1.09 -36.57 -0.30
CA TRP A 1 0.47 -37.40 -1.36
C TRP A 1 -0.45 -36.63 -2.31
N LEU A 2 -1.63 -36.10 -1.92
CA LEU A 2 -2.52 -35.43 -2.91
C LEU A 2 -1.94 -34.14 -3.48
N ILE A 3 -1.43 -33.26 -2.61
CA ILE A 3 -0.82 -31.96 -2.98
C ILE A 3 0.32 -32.20 -3.98
N GLU A 4 1.27 -33.07 -3.64
CA GLU A 4 2.39 -33.44 -4.50
C GLU A 4 1.93 -34.13 -5.80
N ALA A 5 0.99 -35.07 -5.73
CA ALA A 5 0.52 -35.82 -6.90
C ALA A 5 -0.26 -34.94 -7.91
N ARG A 6 -0.77 -33.79 -7.48
CA ARG A 6 -1.45 -32.80 -8.34
C ARG A 6 -0.61 -31.57 -8.61
N GLY A 7 0.58 -31.45 -8.01
CA GLY A 7 1.46 -30.30 -8.17
C GLY A 7 0.82 -29.00 -7.69
N PHE A 8 0.09 -29.03 -6.57
CA PHE A 8 -0.48 -27.83 -5.99
C PHE A 8 0.59 -26.94 -5.36
N GLU A 9 0.49 -25.64 -5.58
CA GLU A 9 1.26 -24.63 -4.87
C GLU A 9 0.55 -24.30 -3.54
N GLU A 10 1.30 -24.36 -2.45
CA GLU A 10 0.80 -24.00 -1.13
C GLU A 10 1.05 -22.51 -0.88
N ILE A 11 -0.03 -21.75 -0.66
CA ILE A 11 0.01 -20.30 -0.47
C ILE A 11 -0.54 -19.97 0.93
N SER A 12 0.19 -19.16 1.68
CA SER A 12 -0.27 -18.55 2.93
C SER A 12 -0.54 -17.06 2.73
N ILE A 13 -1.61 -16.55 3.32
CA ILE A 13 -1.96 -15.12 3.34
C ILE A 13 -1.47 -14.39 4.61
N GLY A 14 -0.77 -15.09 5.50
CA GLY A 14 -0.12 -14.52 6.67
C GLY A 14 0.08 -15.50 7.84
N ASP A 15 0.81 -15.05 8.86
CA ASP A 15 1.22 -15.87 10.01
C ASP A 15 0.13 -15.96 11.08
N TYR A 16 -1.01 -16.55 10.73
CA TYR A 16 -2.15 -16.78 11.63
C TYR A 16 -2.98 -17.98 11.18
N ILE A 17 -3.78 -18.54 12.08
CA ILE A 17 -4.60 -19.73 11.84
C ILE A 17 -6.05 -19.34 11.57
N LEU A 18 -6.65 -19.93 10.53
CA LEU A 18 -8.06 -19.79 10.16
C LEU A 18 -8.79 -21.13 10.36
N SER A 19 -10.12 -21.10 10.43
CA SER A 19 -10.94 -22.31 10.53
C SER A 19 -10.98 -23.15 9.25
N GLY A 20 -10.64 -22.55 8.10
CA GLY A 20 -10.70 -23.15 6.77
C GLY A 20 -9.99 -22.29 5.73
N GLY A 21 -9.89 -22.81 4.50
CA GLY A 21 -9.15 -22.17 3.39
C GLY A 21 -9.96 -21.14 2.59
N GLU A 22 -11.28 -21.04 2.82
CA GLU A 22 -12.20 -20.24 2.03
C GLU A 22 -11.87 -18.74 2.10
N THR A 23 -11.56 -18.23 3.29
CA THR A 23 -11.14 -16.83 3.47
C THR A 23 -9.83 -16.56 2.74
N ALA A 24 -8.87 -17.48 2.79
CA ALA A 24 -7.61 -17.34 2.06
C ALA A 24 -7.84 -17.33 0.54
N ALA A 25 -8.71 -18.20 0.04
CA ALA A 25 -9.08 -18.24 -1.37
C ALA A 25 -9.72 -16.92 -1.84
N ILE A 26 -10.64 -16.33 -1.06
CA ILE A 26 -11.27 -15.05 -1.40
C ILE A 26 -10.25 -13.91 -1.41
N VAL A 27 -9.33 -13.86 -0.44
CA VAL A 27 -8.27 -12.84 -0.39
C VAL A 27 -7.37 -12.91 -1.62
N VAL A 28 -6.96 -14.12 -2.01
CA VAL A 28 -6.13 -14.33 -3.22
C VAL A 28 -6.90 -13.95 -4.48
N LEU A 29 -8.17 -14.35 -4.59
CA LEU A 29 -9.02 -13.97 -5.73
C LEU A 29 -9.17 -12.45 -5.85
N ASP A 30 -9.45 -11.74 -4.75
CA ASP A 30 -9.58 -10.28 -4.75
C ASP A 30 -8.29 -9.59 -5.19
N ALA A 31 -7.16 -10.01 -4.63
CA ALA A 31 -5.84 -9.47 -4.95
C ALA A 31 -5.43 -9.68 -6.43
N ILE A 32 -5.85 -10.78 -7.05
CA ILE A 32 -5.52 -11.10 -8.45
C ILE A 32 -6.54 -10.47 -9.42
N VAL A 33 -7.83 -10.61 -9.15
CA VAL A 33 -8.89 -10.17 -10.07
C VAL A 33 -8.86 -8.65 -10.27
N ARG A 34 -8.49 -7.86 -9.25
CA ARG A 34 -8.30 -6.41 -9.41
C ARG A 34 -7.25 -6.04 -10.46
N LEU A 35 -6.28 -6.91 -10.74
CA LEU A 35 -5.22 -6.66 -11.71
C LEU A 35 -5.66 -6.96 -13.15
N LEU A 36 -6.83 -7.54 -13.36
CA LEU A 36 -7.35 -7.84 -14.70
C LEU A 36 -7.78 -6.54 -15.41
N PRO A 37 -7.50 -6.41 -16.72
CA PRO A 37 -7.92 -5.25 -17.50
C PRO A 37 -9.43 -5.03 -17.44
N GLY A 38 -9.83 -3.79 -17.12
CA GLY A 38 -11.23 -3.38 -17.05
C GLY A 38 -11.94 -3.64 -15.72
N VAL A 39 -11.28 -4.26 -14.73
CA VAL A 39 -11.84 -4.42 -13.39
C VAL A 39 -11.67 -3.16 -12.56
N MET A 40 -10.45 -2.62 -12.48
CA MET A 40 -10.22 -1.32 -11.85
C MET A 40 -10.67 -0.20 -12.79
N GLY A 41 -11.56 0.68 -12.30
CA GLY A 41 -12.10 1.79 -13.09
C GLY A 41 -11.03 2.76 -13.59
N ASN A 42 -10.05 3.11 -12.75
CA ASN A 42 -8.87 3.86 -13.15
C ASN A 42 -7.62 2.99 -13.00
N ALA A 43 -6.93 2.72 -14.10
CA ALA A 43 -5.72 1.90 -14.11
C ALA A 43 -4.60 2.51 -13.25
N GLN A 44 -4.53 3.84 -13.14
CA GLN A 44 -3.54 4.54 -12.31
C GLN A 44 -3.74 4.30 -10.81
N SER A 45 -4.93 3.85 -10.39
CA SER A 45 -5.18 3.53 -8.98
C SER A 45 -4.26 2.41 -8.51
N GLY A 46 -3.84 1.48 -9.37
CA GLY A 46 -2.90 0.43 -8.99
C GLY A 46 -1.45 0.90 -8.82
N GLU A 47 -1.07 2.05 -9.35
CA GLU A 47 0.35 2.47 -9.42
C GLU A 47 0.85 3.16 -8.15
N THR A 48 -0.07 3.66 -7.31
CA THR A 48 0.27 4.46 -6.11
C THR A 48 -0.11 3.79 -4.80
N GLU A 49 -0.49 2.53 -4.84
CA GLU A 49 -0.97 1.77 -3.68
C GLU A 49 0.19 1.37 -2.76
N SER A 50 -0.16 1.00 -1.55
CA SER A 50 0.81 0.50 -0.58
C SER A 50 1.59 -0.69 -1.16
N PHE A 51 2.89 -0.75 -0.86
CA PHE A 51 3.85 -1.78 -1.28
C PHE A 51 4.32 -1.75 -2.74
N GLU A 52 3.59 -1.12 -3.67
CA GLU A 52 4.02 -0.97 -5.08
C GLU A 52 5.31 -0.16 -5.23
N THR A 53 5.48 0.83 -4.34
CA THR A 53 6.69 1.67 -4.28
C THR A 53 7.69 1.24 -3.19
N GLY A 54 7.40 0.14 -2.48
CA GLY A 54 8.12 -0.28 -1.28
C GLY A 54 7.81 0.55 -0.03
N LEU A 55 6.86 1.49 -0.10
CA LEU A 55 6.37 2.29 1.02
C LEU A 55 4.88 2.01 1.30
N LEU A 56 4.43 2.35 2.51
CA LEU A 56 3.02 2.53 2.83
C LEU A 56 2.48 3.81 2.18
N GLU A 57 1.19 3.85 1.91
CA GLU A 57 0.55 5.06 1.39
C GLU A 57 0.53 6.22 2.38
N HIS A 58 0.56 7.42 1.80
CA HIS A 58 0.38 8.67 2.53
C HIS A 58 -1.07 8.79 3.07
N PRO A 59 -1.29 9.56 4.14
CA PRO A 59 -2.63 9.76 4.67
C PRO A 59 -3.53 10.46 3.65
N GLN A 60 -4.73 9.91 3.47
CA GLN A 60 -5.75 10.42 2.55
C GLN A 60 -6.69 11.38 3.28
N TYR A 61 -7.08 12.46 2.59
CA TYR A 61 -7.98 13.48 3.13
C TYR A 61 -9.11 13.73 2.14
N THR A 62 -10.31 13.94 2.67
CA THR A 62 -11.50 14.33 1.90
C THR A 62 -12.28 15.37 2.69
N LYS A 63 -13.35 15.90 2.08
CA LYS A 63 -14.21 16.90 2.72
C LYS A 63 -14.84 16.33 4.01
N PRO A 64 -15.10 17.18 5.02
CA PRO A 64 -14.89 18.64 5.08
C PRO A 64 -13.43 19.06 5.36
N GLN A 65 -13.10 20.34 5.16
CA GLN A 65 -11.74 20.86 5.38
C GLN A 65 -11.28 20.82 6.84
N GLU A 66 -12.22 20.90 7.77
CA GLU A 66 -11.99 20.74 9.20
C GLU A 66 -13.01 19.75 9.75
N TRP A 67 -12.52 18.77 10.50
CA TRP A 67 -13.34 17.76 11.15
C TRP A 67 -12.84 17.57 12.59
N GLU A 68 -13.71 17.82 13.57
CA GLU A 68 -13.40 17.73 15.00
C GLU A 68 -12.12 18.51 15.41
N GLY A 69 -11.94 19.73 14.87
CA GLY A 69 -10.76 20.56 15.13
C GLY A 69 -9.48 20.11 14.42
N ARG A 70 -9.54 19.08 13.57
CA ARG A 70 -8.43 18.61 12.73
C ARG A 70 -8.61 19.16 11.32
N ARG A 71 -7.62 19.92 10.86
CA ARG A 71 -7.63 20.54 9.53
C ARG A 71 -6.83 19.72 8.52
N ILE A 72 -7.30 19.70 7.27
CA ILE A 72 -6.51 19.18 6.14
C ILE A 72 -5.21 20.00 6.02
N PRO A 73 -4.04 19.36 5.86
CA PRO A 73 -2.77 20.07 5.64
C PRO A 73 -2.87 21.12 4.52
N ASP A 74 -2.42 22.35 4.80
CA ASP A 74 -2.56 23.48 3.87
C ASP A 74 -1.86 23.21 2.51
N VAL A 75 -0.80 22.41 2.49
CA VAL A 75 -0.12 21.98 1.25
C VAL A 75 -1.07 21.24 0.30
N LEU A 76 -2.01 20.44 0.82
CA LEU A 76 -3.01 19.73 0.03
C LEU A 76 -4.10 20.67 -0.53
N LEU A 77 -4.25 21.86 0.06
CA LEU A 77 -5.19 22.89 -0.39
C LEU A 77 -4.53 23.91 -1.33
N SER A 78 -3.22 23.85 -1.53
CA SER A 78 -2.44 24.86 -2.25
C SER A 78 -2.56 24.80 -3.79
N GLY A 79 -3.04 23.69 -4.34
CA GLY A 79 -3.02 23.42 -5.80
C GLY A 79 -1.62 23.21 -6.38
N ASN A 80 -0.56 23.29 -5.57
CA ASN A 80 0.81 23.06 -6.01
C ASN A 80 1.11 21.56 -6.06
N HIS A 81 0.90 20.95 -7.23
CA HIS A 81 1.12 19.52 -7.45
C HIS A 81 2.54 19.05 -7.04
N GLY A 82 3.58 19.86 -7.28
CA GLY A 82 4.95 19.51 -6.91
C GLY A 82 5.19 19.53 -5.40
N ALA A 83 4.56 20.47 -4.67
CA ALA A 83 4.61 20.50 -3.21
C ALA A 83 3.80 19.37 -2.58
N ILE A 84 2.63 19.06 -3.16
CA ILE A 84 1.77 17.96 -2.74
C ILE A 84 2.51 16.62 -2.89
N GLU A 85 3.15 16.38 -4.03
CA GLU A 85 3.86 15.12 -4.26
C GLU A 85 5.05 14.93 -3.30
N LYS A 86 5.82 16.00 -3.06
CA LYS A 86 6.90 15.97 -2.06
C LYS A 86 6.37 15.68 -0.65
N TRP A 87 5.25 16.28 -0.28
CA TRP A 87 4.62 16.06 1.02
C TRP A 87 4.09 14.62 1.15
N ARG A 88 3.38 14.11 0.13
CA ARG A 88 2.88 12.72 0.11
C ARG A 88 4.01 11.72 0.29
N ARG A 89 5.10 11.90 -0.44
CA ARG A 89 6.29 11.04 -0.31
C ARG A 89 6.88 11.11 1.10
N ALA A 90 7.05 12.31 1.67
CA ALA A 90 7.61 12.46 3.00
C ALA A 90 6.74 11.77 4.08
N GLU A 91 5.41 11.88 3.98
CA GLU A 91 4.49 11.21 4.90
C GLU A 91 4.50 9.69 4.71
N ALA A 92 4.55 9.18 3.48
CA ALA A 92 4.69 7.76 3.18
C ALA A 92 5.99 7.17 3.77
N GLU A 93 7.11 7.87 3.60
CA GLU A 93 8.41 7.50 4.16
C GLU A 93 8.36 7.45 5.70
N LYS A 94 7.84 8.52 6.32
CA LYS A 94 7.65 8.60 7.78
C LYS A 94 6.78 7.46 8.30
N LEU A 95 5.62 7.23 7.68
CA LEU A 95 4.68 6.19 8.10
C LEU A 95 5.29 4.79 8.00
N THR A 96 6.02 4.53 6.91
CA THR A 96 6.71 3.26 6.69
C THR A 96 7.79 3.05 7.73
N GLN A 97 8.62 4.06 8.00
CA GLN A 97 9.65 4.00 9.04
C GLN A 97 9.07 3.71 10.42
N GLU A 98 7.94 4.33 10.76
CA GLU A 98 7.29 4.16 12.08
C GLU A 98 6.58 2.81 12.22
N ARG A 99 5.90 2.32 11.18
CA ARG A 99 4.97 1.18 11.29
C ARG A 99 5.48 -0.12 10.68
N ARG A 100 6.36 -0.04 9.68
CA ARG A 100 6.94 -1.18 8.96
C ARG A 100 8.45 -1.02 8.76
N PRO A 101 9.24 -1.06 9.86
CA PRO A 101 10.70 -0.99 9.77
C PRO A 101 11.31 -2.03 8.82
N ASP A 102 10.68 -3.20 8.69
CA ASP A 102 11.07 -4.26 7.76
C ASP A 102 10.99 -3.84 6.29
N LEU A 103 10.00 -3.02 5.93
CA LEU A 103 9.90 -2.43 4.59
C LEU A 103 10.87 -1.26 4.45
N TRP A 104 11.00 -0.44 5.49
CA TRP A 104 11.91 0.71 5.50
C TRP A 104 13.38 0.31 5.29
N ASP A 105 13.82 -0.79 5.89
CA ASP A 105 15.19 -1.29 5.75
C ASP A 105 15.50 -1.79 4.33
N ARG A 106 14.47 -2.25 3.61
CA ARG A 106 14.56 -2.70 2.20
C ARG A 106 14.36 -1.56 1.21
N TYR A 107 13.65 -0.51 1.63
CA TYR A 107 13.46 0.67 0.80
C TYR A 107 14.85 1.24 0.49
N PRO A 108 15.24 1.35 -0.78
CA PRO A 108 16.55 1.87 -1.14
C PRO A 108 16.55 3.35 -0.74
N GLN A 109 17.00 3.63 0.48
CA GLN A 109 17.14 4.99 1.00
C GLN A 109 17.79 5.78 -0.10
N ALA A 110 17.04 6.70 -0.72
CA ALA A 110 17.49 7.45 -1.88
C ALA A 110 18.92 7.88 -1.60
N ARG A 111 19.87 7.21 -2.26
CA ARG A 111 21.31 7.14 -1.94
C ARG A 111 21.72 8.34 -1.09
N LYS A 112 21.79 8.21 0.24
CA LYS A 112 22.48 9.24 1.03
C LYS A 112 23.90 9.28 0.47
N PRO A 113 24.37 10.39 -0.10
CA PRO A 113 25.80 10.50 -0.35
C PRO A 113 26.47 10.30 0.99
N ARG A 114 27.30 9.25 1.11
CA ARG A 114 28.18 9.08 2.26
C ARG A 114 28.96 10.39 2.39
N LYS A 115 28.88 11.02 3.57
CA LYS A 115 29.80 12.09 3.96
C LYS A 115 31.24 11.61 3.84
#